data_AF-A0A5J4P755-F1
#
_entry.id   AF-A0A5J4P755-F1
#
_cell.length_a   1.000
_cell.length_b   1.000
_cell.length_c   1.000
_cell.angle_alpha   90.00
_cell.angle_beta   90.00
_cell.angle_gamma   90.00
#
_symmetry.space_group_name_H-M   'P 1'
#
loop_
_entity.id
_entity.type
_entity.pdbx_description
1 polymer ?
#
loop_
_entity_poly.entity_id
_entity_poly.type
_entity_poly.pdbx_seq_one_letter_code
_entity_poly.pdbx_strand_id
1 'polypeptide(L)'
;APSSVDTSVYLLPAFDEYIISYRDRKAVLPSENHSKAVSSNGVFRPTIVANGQVIGLWKKSDTKKESIPLTFFDPSNVLTSNEINQAIDTFSAFLGR
;
A
#
# COMPACT_ATOMS: atom_id res chain seq x y z
N ALA A 1 -19.30 20.22 9.56
CA ALA A 1 -17.91 19.95 9.97
C ALA A 1 -17.44 18.74 9.19
N PRO A 2 -16.18 18.64 8.71
CA PRO A 2 -15.70 17.38 8.17
C PRO A 2 -15.57 16.42 9.36
N SER A 3 -16.59 15.60 9.53
CA SER A 3 -16.68 14.53 10.51
C SER A 3 -15.94 13.31 9.99
N SER A 4 -15.10 12.75 10.86
CA SER A 4 -14.12 11.66 10.68
C SER A 4 -13.10 11.87 9.56
N VAL A 5 -11.83 12.05 9.95
CA VAL A 5 -10.73 11.67 9.07
C VAL A 5 -10.82 10.15 8.99
N ASP A 6 -11.54 9.62 8.01
CA ASP A 6 -11.50 8.19 7.74
C ASP A 6 -10.07 7.87 7.30
N THR A 7 -9.31 7.23 8.18
CA THR A 7 -7.99 6.71 7.82
C THR A 7 -8.19 5.58 6.82
N SER A 8 -8.18 5.91 5.54
CA SER A 8 -8.37 4.92 4.48
C SER A 8 -7.03 4.23 4.18
N VAL A 9 -6.96 2.92 4.39
CA VAL A 9 -5.79 2.08 4.10
C VAL A 9 -6.12 1.11 2.99
N TYR A 10 -5.23 1.00 2.00
CA TYR A 10 -5.36 0.10 0.86
C TYR A 10 -4.08 -0.70 0.62
N LEU A 11 -4.25 -1.97 0.26
CA LEU A 11 -3.19 -2.82 -0.28
C LEU A 11 -3.35 -2.89 -1.80
N LEU A 12 -2.54 -2.09 -2.51
CA LEU A 12 -2.58 -2.03 -3.96
C LEU A 12 -1.64 -3.07 -4.57
N PRO A 13 -2.07 -3.84 -5.59
CA PRO A 13 -1.23 -4.83 -6.25
C PRO A 13 -0.05 -4.19 -7.00
N ALA A 14 0.85 -5.05 -7.48
CA ALA A 14 1.87 -4.62 -8.43
C ALA A 14 1.22 -4.01 -9.69
N PHE A 15 1.85 -2.97 -10.25
CA PHE A 15 1.38 -2.26 -11.45
C PHE A 15 0.00 -1.60 -11.34
N ASP A 16 -0.43 -1.25 -10.13
CA ASP A 16 -1.69 -0.53 -9.93
C ASP A 16 -1.70 0.86 -10.62
N GLU A 17 -2.85 1.21 -11.21
CA GLU A 17 -3.07 2.46 -11.96
C GLU A 17 -2.79 3.71 -11.13
N TYR A 18 -2.98 3.62 -9.81
CA TYR A 18 -2.72 4.72 -8.88
C TYR A 18 -1.28 5.26 -9.00
N ILE A 19 -0.32 4.39 -9.31
CA ILE A 19 1.10 4.75 -9.38
C ILE A 19 1.63 4.78 -10.82
N ILE A 20 1.17 3.87 -11.69
CA ILE A 20 1.74 3.72 -13.05
C ILE A 20 1.22 4.77 -14.04
N SER A 21 -0.02 5.24 -13.88
CA SER A 21 -0.69 6.09 -14.89
C SER A 21 -0.15 7.52 -14.92
N TYR A 22 0.52 7.95 -13.85
CA TYR A 22 1.09 9.30 -13.75
C TYR A 22 2.58 9.32 -14.10
N ARG A 23 2.96 10.24 -14.98
CA ARG A 23 4.38 10.51 -15.30
C ARG A 23 5.12 11.06 -14.08
N ASP A 24 4.51 12.00 -13.38
CA ASP A 24 4.97 12.50 -12.09
C ASP A 24 4.07 11.97 -10.98
N ARG A 25 4.65 11.19 -10.06
CA ARG A 25 3.95 10.52 -8.96
C ARG A 25 4.39 11.03 -7.58
N LYS A 26 5.13 12.14 -7.52
CA LYS A 26 5.65 12.71 -6.27
C LYS A 26 4.58 13.11 -5.27
N ALA A 27 3.37 13.39 -5.74
CA ALA A 27 2.24 13.76 -4.88
C ALA A 27 1.78 12.61 -3.96
N VAL A 28 2.02 11.36 -4.36
CA VAL A 28 1.59 10.15 -3.62
C VAL A 28 2.78 9.30 -3.19
N LEU A 29 3.92 9.42 -3.87
CA LEU A 29 5.14 8.67 -3.61
C LEU A 29 6.34 9.64 -3.62
N PRO A 30 6.77 10.12 -2.43
CA PRO A 30 7.93 10.98 -2.28
C PRO A 30 9.19 10.40 -2.93
N SER A 31 10.08 11.27 -3.40
CA SER A 31 11.20 10.87 -4.26
C SER A 31 12.19 9.93 -3.54
N GLU A 32 12.36 10.11 -2.24
CA GLU A 32 13.18 9.27 -1.35
C GLU A 32 12.67 7.82 -1.26
N ASN A 33 11.40 7.59 -1.54
CA ASN A 33 10.77 6.27 -1.50
C ASN A 33 10.55 5.68 -2.90
N HIS A 34 10.83 6.44 -3.96
CA HIS A 34 10.54 6.01 -5.32
C HIS A 34 11.28 4.73 -5.71
N SER A 35 12.57 4.61 -5.39
CA SER A 35 13.37 3.39 -5.64
C SER A 35 12.93 2.18 -4.81
N LYS A 36 12.20 2.41 -3.71
CA LYS A 36 11.62 1.37 -2.87
C LYS A 36 10.31 0.83 -3.46
N ALA A 37 9.49 1.64 -4.12
CA ALA A 37 8.24 1.18 -4.75
C ALA A 37 8.37 0.83 -6.24
N VAL A 38 9.28 1.49 -6.95
CA VAL A 38 9.53 1.29 -8.39
C VAL A 38 10.99 0.91 -8.56
N SER A 39 11.24 -0.27 -9.11
CA SER A 39 12.60 -0.73 -9.37
C SER A 39 13.22 0.00 -10.57
N SER A 40 14.55 -0.06 -10.68
CA SER A 40 15.29 0.52 -11.82
C SER A 40 14.92 -0.11 -13.17
N ASN A 41 14.43 -1.36 -13.18
CA ASN A 41 13.93 -2.03 -14.39
C ASN A 41 12.42 -1.84 -14.64
N GLY A 42 11.77 -0.89 -13.96
CA GLY A 42 10.38 -0.50 -14.24
C GLY A 42 9.31 -1.39 -13.60
N VAL A 43 9.66 -2.24 -12.63
CA VAL A 43 8.68 -3.04 -11.87
C VAL A 43 8.08 -2.18 -10.77
N PHE A 44 6.75 -2.05 -10.79
CA PHE A 44 5.97 -1.40 -9.75
C PHE A 44 5.58 -2.45 -8.70
N ARG A 45 6.13 -2.32 -7.50
CA ARG A 45 5.90 -3.28 -6.39
C ARG A 45 4.50 -3.07 -5.78
N PRO A 46 3.92 -4.10 -5.12
CA PRO A 46 2.70 -3.91 -4.35
C PRO A 46 2.91 -2.92 -3.20
N THR A 47 1.97 -2.00 -3.02
CA THR A 47 2.12 -0.83 -2.13
C THR A 47 1.03 -0.75 -1.08
N ILE A 48 1.40 -0.21 0.08
CA ILE A 48 0.47 0.17 1.15
C ILE A 48 0.19 1.66 0.97
N VAL A 49 -1.07 2.02 0.77
CA VAL A 49 -1.51 3.41 0.67
C VAL A 49 -2.34 3.76 1.89
N ALA A 50 -1.97 4.84 2.58
CA ALA A 50 -2.73 5.40 3.70
C ALA A 50 -2.99 6.88 3.43
N ASN A 51 -4.25 7.28 3.51
CA ASN A 51 -4.67 8.68 3.27
C ASN A 51 -4.12 9.26 1.95
N GLY A 52 -4.11 8.43 0.90
CA GLY A 52 -3.58 8.79 -0.42
C GLY A 52 -2.04 8.78 -0.53
N GLN A 53 -1.30 8.50 0.53
CA GLN A 53 0.17 8.43 0.49
C GLN A 53 0.66 6.99 0.47
N VAL A 54 1.65 6.70 -0.38
CA VAL A 54 2.35 5.41 -0.39
C VAL A 54 3.31 5.37 0.80
N ILE A 55 2.94 4.62 1.83
CA ILE A 55 3.67 4.56 3.10
C ILE A 55 4.54 3.32 3.24
N GLY A 56 4.41 2.35 2.33
CA GLY A 56 5.14 1.10 2.42
C GLY A 56 4.84 0.13 1.29
N LEU A 57 5.35 -1.09 1.45
CA LEU A 57 5.20 -2.21 0.54
C LEU A 57 4.56 -3.38 1.27
N TRP A 58 3.88 -4.24 0.51
CA TRP A 58 3.43 -5.52 1.01
C TRP A 58 3.84 -6.64 0.06
N LYS A 59 3.80 -7.88 0.54
CA LYS A 59 4.03 -9.07 -0.27
C LYS A 59 2.85 -10.00 -0.15
N LYS A 60 2.46 -10.62 -1.27
CA LYS A 60 1.48 -11.69 -1.25
C LYS A 60 2.03 -12.85 -0.42
N SER A 61 1.21 -13.42 0.46
CA SER A 61 1.54 -14.67 1.12
C SER A 61 1.31 -15.86 0.17
N ASP A 62 2.21 -16.85 0.26
CA ASP A 62 2.16 -18.07 -0.54
C ASP A 62 1.04 -19.03 -0.07
N THR A 63 0.54 -18.86 1.15
CA THR A 63 -0.51 -19.72 1.72
C THR A 63 -1.66 -18.92 2.32
N LYS A 64 -2.86 -19.52 2.40
CA LYS A 64 -4.05 -18.85 2.98
C LYS A 64 -3.94 -18.55 4.48
N LYS A 65 -2.98 -19.14 5.19
CA LYS A 65 -2.87 -19.08 6.67
C LYS A 65 -1.77 -18.13 7.16
N GLU A 66 -0.99 -17.57 6.26
CA GLU A 66 0.14 -16.74 6.61
C GLU A 66 -0.22 -15.26 6.56
N SER A 67 0.33 -14.50 7.50
CA SER A 67 0.18 -13.05 7.56
C SER A 67 0.82 -12.41 6.33
N ILE A 68 0.18 -11.38 5.77
CA ILE A 68 0.70 -10.58 4.67
C ILE A 68 1.88 -9.76 5.19
N PRO A 69 3.13 -9.99 4.73
CA PRO A 69 4.26 -9.22 5.20
C PRO A 69 4.16 -7.76 4.75
N LEU A 70 4.21 -6.84 5.71
CA LEU A 70 4.18 -5.40 5.49
C LEU A 70 5.55 -4.79 5.79
N THR A 71 5.95 -3.78 5.02
CA THR A 71 7.20 -3.04 5.22
C THR A 71 6.94 -1.56 5.04
N PHE A 72 7.01 -0.79 6.13
CA PHE A 72 6.82 0.66 6.10
C PHE A 72 8.11 1.38 5.75
N PHE A 73 7.98 2.50 5.03
CA PHE A 73 9.12 3.35 4.67
C PHE A 73 9.64 4.17 5.84
N ASP A 74 8.73 4.59 6.71
CA ASP A 74 9.01 5.30 7.95
C ASP A 74 8.54 4.42 9.12
N PRO A 75 9.41 4.10 10.10
CA PRO A 75 9.03 3.34 11.28
C PRO A 75 7.94 4.01 12.14
N SER A 76 7.77 5.33 12.03
CA SER A 76 6.73 6.09 12.73
C SER A 76 5.34 5.94 12.10
N ASN A 77 5.24 5.42 10.87
CA ASN A 77 3.98 5.06 10.23
C ASN A 77 3.43 3.77 10.86
N VAL A 78 2.92 3.90 12.08
CA VAL A 78 2.21 2.83 12.78
C VAL A 78 0.72 3.02 12.48
N LEU A 79 0.23 2.31 11.46
CA LEU A 79 -1.20 2.12 11.28
C LEU A 79 -1.74 1.26 12.43
N THR A 80 -2.97 1.52 12.84
CA THR A 80 -3.61 0.66 13.84
C THR A 80 -3.82 -0.74 13.26
N SER A 81 -3.76 -1.76 14.11
CA SER A 81 -4.00 -3.14 13.67
C SER A 81 -5.39 -3.31 13.03
N ASN A 82 -6.37 -2.50 13.45
CA ASN A 82 -7.72 -2.54 12.88
C ASN A 82 -7.76 -2.05 11.42
N GLU A 83 -7.13 -0.92 11.11
CA GLU A 83 -7.07 -0.38 9.75
C GLU A 83 -6.34 -1.34 8.79
N ILE A 84 -5.25 -1.96 9.27
CA ILE A 84 -4.51 -2.96 8.50
C ILE A 84 -5.39 -4.19 8.23
N ASN A 85 -6.04 -4.75 9.26
CA ASN A 85 -6.87 -5.93 9.11
C ASN A 85 -8.04 -5.67 8.15
N GLN A 86 -8.69 -4.51 8.25
CA GLN A 86 -9.76 -4.14 7.33
C GLN A 86 -9.28 -4.05 5.87
N ALA A 87 -8.09 -3.50 5.64
CA ALA A 87 -7.50 -3.45 4.31
C ALA A 87 -7.16 -4.86 3.78
N ILE A 88 -6.66 -5.75 4.63
CA ILE A 88 -6.38 -7.15 4.31
C ILE A 88 -7.68 -7.89 3.97
N ASP A 89 -8.74 -7.71 4.75
CA ASP A 89 -10.03 -8.35 4.53
C ASP A 89 -10.65 -7.91 3.20
N THR A 90 -10.62 -6.60 2.93
CA THR A 90 -11.09 -6.03 1.66
C THR A 90 -10.33 -6.60 0.47
N PHE A 91 -9.00 -6.66 0.57
CA PHE A 91 -8.16 -7.22 -0.48
C PHE A 91 -8.38 -8.73 -0.67
N SER A 92 -8.59 -9.48 0.42
CA SER A 92 -8.87 -10.92 0.38
C SER A 92 -10.23 -11.20 -0.28
N ALA A 93 -11.26 -10.43 0.07
CA ALA A 93 -12.56 -10.50 -0.56
C ALA A 93 -12.51 -10.23 -2.08
N PHE A 94 -11.72 -9.23 -2.51
CA PHE A 94 -11.49 -8.96 -3.94
C PHE A 94 -10.87 -10.17 -4.66
N LEU A 95 -9.94 -10.89 -4.02
CA LEU A 95 -9.34 -12.11 -4.57
C LEU A 95 -10.25 -13.35 -4.50
N GLY A 96 -11.45 -13.24 -3.93
CA GLY A 96 -12.35 -14.37 -3.69
C GLY A 96 -11.79 -15.36 -2.66
N ARG A 97 -11.10 -14.86 -1.64
CA ARG A 97 -10.49 -15.67 -0.57
C ARG A 97 -10.99 -15.28 0.81
#